data_AF-A0A6S6RMV9-F1
#
_entry.id   AF-A0A6S6RMV9-F1
#
_cell.length_a   1.000
_cell.length_b   1.000
_cell.length_c   1.000
_cell.angle_alpha   90.00
_cell.angle_beta   90.00
_cell.angle_gamma   90.00
#
_symmetry.space_group_name_H-M   'P 1'
#
loop_
_entity.id
_entity.type
_entity.pdbx_description
1 polymer ?
#
loop_
_entity_poly.entity_id
_entity_poly.type
_entity_poly.pdbx_seq_one_letter_code
_entity_poly.pdbx_strand_id
1 'polypeptide(L)'
;MSANHPIIAVTGSSGAGTSTTSLAFQKIFTQLKLSAATIKSDSFHRYTRPEMDVVIRKAKEQSRHISYFVPESNDFGLLEQSLIEYGENGKGKRRRYLHTYDEAVPYNLQPGTFTRCEALPKNTNILFYEGLRGGVVTSKYNVAKHVDLLVCVVPIVNLEWIQKLIRDTS
;
A
#
# COMPACT_ATOMS: atom_id res chain seq x y z
N MET A 1 -1.89 -15.25 13.30
CA MET A 1 -0.47 -15.30 12.91
C MET A 1 -0.23 -16.59 12.14
N SER A 2 0.28 -16.48 10.92
CA SER A 2 0.57 -17.65 10.09
C SER A 2 2.00 -18.09 10.34
N ALA A 3 2.18 -19.25 10.97
CA ALA A 3 3.53 -19.80 11.19
C ALA A 3 4.22 -20.17 9.86
N ASN A 4 3.45 -20.41 8.79
CA ASN A 4 3.96 -20.88 7.50
C ASN A 4 4.08 -19.77 6.45
N HIS A 5 3.30 -18.69 6.57
CA HIS A 5 3.25 -17.59 5.60
C HIS A 5 3.33 -16.23 6.31
N PRO A 6 4.49 -15.87 6.86
CA PRO A 6 4.65 -14.63 7.60
C PRO A 6 4.39 -13.40 6.72
N ILE A 7 3.82 -12.38 7.36
CA ILE A 7 3.48 -11.09 6.75
C ILE A 7 4.22 -9.98 7.48
N ILE A 8 5.07 -9.26 6.75
CA ILE A 8 5.73 -8.03 7.23
C ILE A 8 5.06 -6.84 6.57
N ALA A 9 4.64 -5.86 7.38
CA ALA A 9 4.14 -4.60 6.88
C ALA A 9 5.02 -3.44 7.32
N VAL A 10 5.53 -2.69 6.35
CA VAL A 10 6.16 -1.39 6.58
C VAL A 10 5.12 -0.32 6.31
N THR A 11 4.80 0.47 7.33
CA THR A 11 3.80 1.53 7.24
C THR A 11 4.36 2.90 7.56
N GLY A 12 3.97 3.90 6.78
CA GLY A 12 4.52 5.24 6.86
C GLY A 12 4.03 6.11 5.72
N SER A 13 4.21 7.42 5.85
CA SER A 13 3.82 8.37 4.80
C SER A 13 4.78 8.33 3.61
N SER A 14 4.27 8.69 2.43
CA SER A 14 5.11 8.87 1.26
C SER A 14 6.13 9.98 1.55
N GLY A 15 7.43 9.68 1.38
CA GLY A 15 8.53 10.59 1.73
C GLY A 15 9.13 10.37 3.13
N ALA A 16 8.48 9.57 3.99
CA ALA A 16 8.98 9.25 5.33
C ALA A 16 10.26 8.40 5.37
N GLY A 17 10.71 7.89 4.22
CA GLY A 17 11.77 6.89 4.12
C GLY A 17 11.27 5.45 4.01
N THR A 18 9.96 5.22 3.81
CA THR A 18 9.39 3.86 3.60
C THR A 18 10.06 3.13 2.43
N SER A 19 10.39 3.83 1.35
CA SER A 19 11.11 3.27 0.21
C SER A 19 12.54 2.85 0.57
N THR A 20 13.25 3.64 1.38
CA THR A 20 14.58 3.29 1.91
C THR A 20 14.52 2.07 2.81
N THR A 21 13.53 2.01 3.70
CA THR A 21 13.27 0.84 4.55
C THR A 21 12.94 -0.39 3.71
N SER A 22 12.14 -0.23 2.65
CA SER A 22 11.80 -1.32 1.72
C SER A 22 13.03 -1.88 1.01
N LEU A 23 13.94 -1.00 0.58
CA LEU A 23 15.21 -1.41 -0.01
C LEU A 23 16.09 -2.19 1.00
N ALA A 24 16.09 -1.78 2.27
CA ALA A 24 16.80 -2.50 3.32
C ALA A 24 16.22 -3.92 3.52
N PHE A 25 14.89 -4.07 3.58
CA PHE A 25 14.25 -5.39 3.64
C PHE A 25 14.54 -6.24 2.42
N GLN A 26 14.50 -5.67 1.21
CA GLN A 26 14.88 -6.40 -0.01
C GLN A 26 16.31 -6.95 0.04
N LYS A 27 17.26 -6.18 0.59
CA LYS A 27 18.64 -6.65 0.82
C LYS A 27 18.68 -7.80 1.83
N ILE A 28 17.95 -7.70 2.94
CA ILE A 28 17.85 -8.77 3.95
C ILE A 28 17.27 -10.05 3.32
N PHE A 29 16.17 -9.95 2.57
CA PHE A 29 15.57 -11.09 1.88
C PHE A 29 16.55 -11.74 0.90
N THR A 30 17.30 -10.93 0.16
CA THR A 30 18.33 -11.44 -0.76
C THR A 30 19.45 -12.19 -0.01
N GLN A 31 19.96 -11.62 1.08
CA GLN A 31 21.01 -12.24 1.90
C GLN A 31 20.57 -13.55 2.53
N LEU A 32 19.32 -13.61 2.99
CA LEU A 32 18.71 -14.80 3.58
C LEU A 32 18.14 -15.78 2.53
N LYS A 33 18.28 -15.47 1.23
CA LYS A 33 17.72 -16.26 0.11
C LYS A 33 16.20 -16.50 0.24
N LEU A 34 15.48 -15.49 0.73
CA LEU A 34 14.02 -15.52 0.87
C LEU A 34 13.35 -14.93 -0.38
N SER A 35 12.34 -15.62 -0.88
CA SER A 35 11.45 -15.15 -1.94
C SER A 35 10.28 -14.36 -1.33
N ALA A 36 10.17 -13.07 -1.63
CA ALA A 36 9.12 -12.21 -1.10
C ALA A 36 8.04 -11.90 -2.16
N ALA A 37 6.77 -12.14 -1.82
CA ALA A 37 5.66 -11.48 -2.50
C ALA A 37 5.61 -10.02 -2.04
N THR A 38 5.39 -9.06 -2.94
CA THR A 38 5.29 -7.64 -2.56
C THR A 38 3.94 -7.05 -2.95
N ILE A 39 3.35 -6.30 -2.02
CA ILE A 39 2.11 -5.54 -2.26
C ILE A 39 2.33 -4.09 -1.80
N LYS A 40 1.96 -3.14 -2.66
CA LYS A 40 1.95 -1.72 -2.30
C LYS A 40 0.55 -1.30 -1.84
N SER A 41 0.49 -0.39 -0.88
CA SER A 41 -0.75 0.08 -0.25
C SER A 41 -1.73 0.75 -1.22
N ASP A 42 -1.21 1.46 -2.22
CA ASP A 42 -1.98 2.13 -3.28
C ASP A 42 -2.81 1.17 -4.13
N SER A 43 -2.44 -0.12 -4.19
CA SER A 43 -3.22 -1.20 -4.78
C SER A 43 -4.63 -1.30 -4.19
N PHE A 44 -4.83 -0.79 -2.97
CA PHE A 44 -6.12 -0.80 -2.26
C PHE A 44 -6.81 0.56 -2.24
N HIS A 45 -6.39 1.52 -3.07
CA HIS A 45 -7.22 2.70 -3.32
C HIS A 45 -8.56 2.28 -3.91
N ARG A 46 -9.64 2.95 -3.51
CA ARG A 46 -10.97 2.69 -4.04
C ARG A 46 -11.17 3.28 -5.43
N TYR A 47 -10.46 4.36 -5.72
CA TYR A 47 -10.66 5.19 -6.89
C TYR A 47 -9.37 5.34 -7.69
N THR A 48 -9.51 5.40 -9.01
CA THR A 48 -8.50 5.97 -9.91
C THR A 48 -8.35 7.47 -9.67
N ARG A 49 -7.28 8.08 -10.17
CA ARG A 49 -7.05 9.53 -10.02
C ARG A 49 -8.23 10.36 -10.55
N PRO A 50 -8.77 10.12 -11.77
CA PRO A 50 -9.94 10.87 -12.25
C PRO A 50 -11.19 10.66 -11.40
N GLU A 51 -11.44 9.43 -10.92
CA GLU A 51 -12.58 9.15 -10.04
C GLU A 51 -12.42 9.85 -8.69
N MET A 52 -11.21 9.85 -8.12
CA MET A 52 -10.92 10.52 -6.87
C MET A 52 -11.11 12.05 -7.00
N ASP A 53 -10.72 12.64 -8.11
CA ASP A 53 -10.95 14.07 -8.38
C ASP A 53 -12.44 14.41 -8.38
N VAL A 54 -13.28 13.55 -8.95
CA VAL A 54 -14.75 13.71 -8.90
C VAL A 54 -15.28 13.60 -7.48
N VAL A 55 -14.79 12.62 -6.71
CA VAL A 55 -15.18 12.42 -5.30
C VAL A 55 -14.81 13.63 -4.45
N ILE A 56 -13.60 14.18 -4.62
CA ILE A 56 -13.13 15.38 -3.92
C ILE A 56 -14.01 16.58 -4.27
N ARG A 57 -14.34 16.78 -5.55
CA ARG A 57 -15.22 17.90 -5.99
C ARG A 57 -16.61 17.80 -5.37
N LYS A 58 -17.25 16.64 -5.42
CA LYS A 58 -18.57 16.41 -4.82
C LYS A 58 -18.57 16.59 -3.30
N ALA A 59 -17.51 16.13 -2.62
CA ALA A 59 -17.38 16.35 -1.18
C ALA A 59 -17.26 17.85 -0.85
N LYS A 60 -16.51 18.60 -1.66
CA LYS A 60 -16.35 20.05 -1.50
C LYS A 60 -17.67 20.81 -1.67
N GLU A 61 -18.51 20.41 -2.62
CA GLU A 61 -19.87 20.96 -2.78
C GLU A 61 -20.74 20.76 -1.53
N GLN A 62 -20.48 19.70 -0.77
CA GLN A 62 -21.14 19.41 0.50
C GLN A 62 -20.37 19.95 1.72
N SER A 63 -19.37 20.81 1.52
CA SER A 63 -18.50 21.32 2.59
C SER A 63 -17.80 20.23 3.42
N ARG A 64 -17.51 19.09 2.78
CA ARG A 64 -16.70 17.98 3.32
C ARG A 64 -15.34 17.94 2.63
N HIS A 65 -14.35 17.43 3.36
CA HIS A 65 -13.00 17.22 2.83
C HIS A 65 -12.69 15.72 2.76
N ILE A 66 -12.34 15.24 1.56
CA ILE A 66 -11.89 13.87 1.32
C ILE A 66 -10.44 13.91 0.83
N SER A 67 -9.64 12.94 1.27
CA SER A 67 -8.25 12.77 0.86
C SER A 67 -7.88 11.28 0.79
N TYR A 68 -6.74 10.94 0.22
CA TYR A 68 -6.28 9.54 0.17
C TYR A 68 -6.06 8.92 1.56
N PHE A 69 -5.97 9.71 2.63
CA PHE A 69 -5.80 9.21 3.99
C PHE A 69 -7.11 8.68 4.62
N VAL A 70 -8.28 9.11 4.13
CA VAL A 70 -9.53 8.71 4.78
C VAL A 70 -9.92 7.26 4.44
N PRO A 71 -10.60 6.54 5.36
CA PRO A 71 -11.06 5.17 5.10
C PRO A 71 -11.92 5.03 3.84
N GLU A 72 -12.73 6.05 3.52
CA GLU A 72 -13.66 6.04 2.39
C GLU A 72 -12.95 5.94 1.03
N SER A 73 -11.71 6.42 0.93
CA SER A 73 -10.90 6.38 -0.29
C SER A 73 -10.10 5.09 -0.46
N ASN A 74 -10.24 4.15 0.47
CA ASN A 74 -9.48 2.91 0.51
C ASN A 74 -10.42 1.71 0.67
N ASP A 75 -9.96 0.55 0.22
CA ASP A 75 -10.64 -0.73 0.39
C ASP A 75 -9.91 -1.58 1.43
N PHE A 76 -10.22 -1.33 2.71
CA PHE A 76 -9.65 -2.08 3.81
C PHE A 76 -10.17 -3.52 3.90
N GLY A 77 -11.36 -3.79 3.36
CA GLY A 77 -11.88 -5.16 3.28
C GLY A 77 -11.05 -5.99 2.30
N LEU A 78 -10.76 -5.44 1.11
CA LEU A 78 -9.88 -6.10 0.15
C LEU A 78 -8.46 -6.28 0.68
N LEU A 79 -7.94 -5.28 1.40
CA LEU A 79 -6.63 -5.38 2.06
C LEU A 79 -6.60 -6.51 3.10
N GLU A 80 -7.55 -6.51 4.05
CA GLU A 80 -7.64 -7.54 5.09
C GLU A 80 -7.78 -8.93 4.47
N GLN A 81 -8.67 -9.08 3.49
CA GLN A 81 -8.87 -10.35 2.80
C GLN A 81 -7.62 -10.83 2.06
N SER A 82 -6.85 -9.92 1.47
CA SER A 82 -5.60 -10.27 0.79
C SER A 82 -4.53 -10.78 1.76
N LEU A 83 -4.46 -10.21 2.97
CA LEU A 83 -3.55 -10.69 4.00
C LEU A 83 -4.02 -12.03 4.60
N ILE A 84 -5.34 -12.21 4.78
CA ILE A 84 -5.92 -13.49 5.20
C ILE A 84 -5.57 -14.59 4.19
N GLU A 85 -5.86 -14.37 2.90
CA GLU A 85 -5.61 -15.35 1.85
C GLU A 85 -4.14 -15.76 1.84
N TYR A 86 -3.21 -14.80 1.86
CA TYR A 86 -1.79 -15.10 1.91
C TYR A 86 -1.39 -15.84 3.18
N GLY A 87 -1.88 -15.41 4.34
CA GLY A 87 -1.59 -16.05 5.62
C GLY A 87 -2.03 -17.51 5.66
N GLU A 88 -3.16 -17.84 5.04
CA GLU A 88 -3.70 -19.21 5.05
C GLU A 88 -3.02 -20.13 4.03
N ASN A 89 -2.70 -19.62 2.83
CA ASN A 89 -2.34 -20.49 1.71
C ASN A 89 -1.11 -20.03 0.89
N GLY A 90 -0.48 -18.92 1.26
CA GLY A 90 0.68 -18.36 0.57
C GLY A 90 0.38 -17.87 -0.85
N LYS A 91 -0.89 -17.67 -1.20
CA LYS A 91 -1.36 -17.18 -2.49
C LYS A 91 -2.14 -15.89 -2.30
N GLY A 92 -2.48 -15.27 -3.41
CA GLY A 92 -3.28 -14.07 -3.43
C GLY A 92 -3.21 -13.42 -4.78
N LYS A 93 -3.87 -12.27 -4.88
CA LYS A 93 -3.83 -11.43 -6.06
C LYS A 93 -3.37 -10.05 -5.67
N ARG A 94 -2.69 -9.39 -6.60
CA ARG A 94 -2.38 -7.97 -6.49
C ARG A 94 -2.74 -7.28 -7.80
N ARG A 95 -3.07 -6.00 -7.69
CA ARG A 95 -2.99 -5.05 -8.81
C ARG A 95 -1.94 -4.00 -8.45
N ARG A 96 -1.58 -3.14 -9.39
CA ARG A 96 -0.68 -2.02 -9.13
C ARG A 96 -1.41 -0.74 -9.45
N TYR A 97 -1.21 0.29 -8.63
CA TYR A 97 -1.63 1.65 -8.94
C TYR A 97 -0.45 2.38 -9.58
N LEU A 98 -0.65 2.90 -10.79
CA LEU A 98 0.41 3.45 -11.62
C LEU A 98 0.52 4.95 -11.34
N HIS A 99 1.68 5.43 -10.90
CA HIS A 99 1.86 6.85 -10.53
C HIS A 99 2.39 7.70 -11.67
N THR A 100 3.23 7.13 -12.53
CA THR A 100 3.97 7.82 -13.59
C THR A 100 3.72 7.18 -14.95
N TYR A 101 4.12 7.88 -16.03
CA TYR A 101 4.05 7.34 -17.38
C TYR A 101 4.98 6.14 -17.55
N ASP A 102 6.17 6.15 -16.98
CA ASP A 102 7.12 5.03 -17.04
C ASP A 102 6.54 3.74 -16.45
N GLU A 103 5.77 3.87 -15.36
CA GLU A 103 5.06 2.72 -14.78
C GLU A 103 3.90 2.27 -15.68
N ALA A 104 3.21 3.20 -16.35
CA ALA A 104 1.96 2.93 -17.05
C ALA A 104 2.12 2.46 -18.51
N VAL A 105 3.14 2.96 -19.21
CA VAL A 105 3.45 2.62 -20.61
C VAL A 105 3.57 1.11 -20.84
N PRO A 106 4.26 0.31 -19.99
CA PRO A 106 4.34 -1.15 -20.17
C PRO A 106 2.99 -1.87 -20.13
N TYR A 107 1.96 -1.24 -19.57
CA TYR A 107 0.61 -1.79 -19.46
C TYR A 107 -0.37 -1.19 -20.48
N ASN A 108 0.08 -0.27 -21.34
CA ASN A 108 -0.77 0.56 -22.19
C ASN A 108 -1.89 1.26 -21.41
N LEU A 109 -1.56 1.74 -20.21
CA LEU A 109 -2.48 2.44 -19.32
C LEU A 109 -2.05 3.90 -19.12
N GLN A 110 -2.91 4.69 -18.49
CA GLN A 110 -2.59 6.06 -18.07
C GLN A 110 -2.17 6.11 -16.60
N PRO A 111 -1.30 7.06 -16.20
CA PRO A 111 -1.02 7.30 -14.78
C PRO A 111 -2.31 7.60 -14.00
N GLY A 112 -2.34 7.17 -12.74
CA GLY A 112 -3.51 7.25 -11.88
C GLY A 112 -4.54 6.15 -12.09
N THR A 113 -4.19 5.06 -12.79
CA THR A 113 -5.08 3.91 -13.03
C THR A 113 -4.53 2.63 -12.39
N PHE A 114 -5.36 1.59 -12.36
CA PHE A 114 -4.98 0.27 -11.86
C PHE A 114 -4.63 -0.68 -13.00
N THR A 115 -3.61 -1.50 -12.81
CA THR A 115 -3.40 -2.68 -13.65
C THR A 115 -4.51 -3.71 -13.42
N ARG A 116 -4.63 -4.68 -14.33
CA ARG A 116 -5.41 -5.90 -14.06
C ARG A 116 -4.85 -6.61 -12.82
N CYS A 117 -5.72 -7.25 -12.05
CA CYS A 117 -5.28 -8.14 -10.98
C CYS A 117 -4.48 -9.32 -11.56
N GLU A 118 -3.30 -9.55 -11.01
CA GLU A 118 -2.40 -10.65 -11.27
C GLU A 118 -2.24 -11.52 -10.01
N ALA A 119 -1.95 -12.81 -10.18
CA ALA A 119 -1.62 -13.67 -9.06
C ALA A 119 -0.27 -13.26 -8.45
N LEU A 120 -0.13 -13.42 -7.13
CA LEU A 120 1.17 -13.29 -6.47
C LEU A 120 2.15 -14.36 -6.99
N PRO A 121 3.47 -14.10 -6.93
CA PRO A 121 4.47 -15.10 -7.27
C PRO A 121 4.27 -16.38 -6.44
N LYS A 122 4.43 -17.53 -7.09
CA LYS A 122 4.38 -18.84 -6.44
C LYS A 122 5.65 -19.06 -5.60
N ASN A 123 5.56 -19.97 -4.62
CA ASN A 123 6.69 -20.40 -3.78
C ASN A 123 7.38 -19.23 -3.06
N THR A 124 6.59 -18.32 -2.50
CA THR A 124 7.08 -17.21 -1.68
C THR A 124 7.18 -17.64 -0.22
N ASN A 125 8.21 -17.16 0.46
CA ASN A 125 8.45 -17.41 1.87
C ASN A 125 7.74 -16.36 2.74
N ILE A 126 7.51 -15.17 2.21
CA ILE A 126 7.05 -14.01 2.98
C ILE A 126 6.25 -13.04 2.11
N LEU A 127 5.21 -12.45 2.69
CA LEU A 127 4.54 -11.30 2.10
C LEU A 127 5.10 -10.02 2.71
N PHE A 128 5.54 -9.13 1.85
CA PHE A 128 6.03 -7.80 2.19
C PHE A 128 5.03 -6.74 1.72
N TYR A 129 4.39 -6.07 2.67
CA TYR A 129 3.50 -4.95 2.43
C TYR A 129 4.23 -3.63 2.66
N GLU A 130 4.08 -2.68 1.75
CA GLU A 130 4.57 -1.30 1.93
C GLU A 130 3.43 -0.29 1.75
N GLY A 131 3.30 0.62 2.73
CA GLY A 131 2.62 1.89 2.57
C GLY A 131 1.72 2.26 3.73
N LEU A 132 0.78 3.18 3.52
CA LEU A 132 0.13 3.93 4.59
C LEU A 132 -0.81 3.16 5.54
N ARG A 133 -1.23 1.93 5.20
CA ARG A 133 -2.36 1.27 5.91
C ARG A 133 -2.03 -0.14 6.41
N GLY A 134 -0.75 -0.43 6.66
CA GLY A 134 -0.31 -1.77 7.08
C GLY A 134 -0.81 -2.19 8.46
N GLY A 135 -1.10 -1.22 9.33
CA GLY A 135 -1.60 -1.45 10.69
C GLY A 135 -3.00 -0.91 10.95
N VAL A 136 -3.84 -0.77 9.92
CA VAL A 136 -5.16 -0.13 10.08
C VAL A 136 -6.12 -0.99 10.91
N VAL A 137 -6.78 -0.36 11.88
CA VAL A 137 -7.87 -0.95 12.66
C VAL A 137 -9.06 0.00 12.61
N THR A 138 -10.22 -0.55 12.28
CA THR A 138 -11.50 0.16 12.22
C THR A 138 -12.56 -0.66 12.95
N SER A 139 -13.79 -0.15 13.06
CA SER A 139 -14.91 -0.93 13.60
C SER A 139 -15.29 -2.15 12.76
N LYS A 140 -14.90 -2.19 11.48
CA LYS A 140 -15.27 -3.27 10.53
C LYS A 140 -14.11 -4.22 10.19
N TYR A 141 -12.89 -3.70 10.15
CA TYR A 141 -11.71 -4.41 9.65
C TYR A 141 -10.53 -4.20 10.61
N ASN A 142 -9.76 -5.25 10.84
CA ASN A 142 -8.55 -5.22 11.67
C ASN A 142 -7.41 -5.88 10.88
N VAL A 143 -6.73 -5.08 10.06
CA VAL A 143 -5.61 -5.53 9.22
C VAL A 143 -4.40 -5.89 10.09
N ALA A 144 -4.18 -5.14 11.18
CA ALA A 144 -3.04 -5.32 12.06
C ALA A 144 -2.93 -6.74 12.65
N LYS A 145 -4.07 -7.42 12.91
CA LYS A 145 -4.06 -8.79 13.47
C LYS A 145 -3.49 -9.85 12.52
N HIS A 146 -3.37 -9.53 11.23
CA HIS A 146 -2.83 -10.42 10.19
C HIS A 146 -1.35 -10.16 9.88
N VAL A 147 -0.76 -9.13 10.48
CA VAL A 147 0.64 -8.78 10.27
C VAL A 147 1.48 -9.37 11.41
N ASP A 148 2.49 -10.18 11.08
CA ASP A 148 3.36 -10.80 12.08
C ASP A 148 4.49 -9.86 12.53
N LEU A 149 4.92 -8.94 11.64
CA LEU A 149 5.83 -7.83 11.99
C LEU A 149 5.36 -6.52 11.36
N LEU A 150 4.94 -5.58 12.21
CA LEU A 150 4.56 -4.23 11.80
C LEU A 150 5.70 -3.25 12.12
N VAL A 151 6.22 -2.60 11.08
CA VAL A 151 7.27 -1.57 11.19
C VAL A 151 6.69 -0.23 10.80
N CYS A 152 6.72 0.74 11.72
CA CYS A 152 6.23 2.09 11.47
C CYS A 152 7.40 3.05 11.22
N VAL A 153 7.42 3.70 10.06
CA VAL A 153 8.40 4.71 9.67
C VAL A 153 7.68 6.04 9.55
N VAL A 154 7.82 6.89 10.56
CA VAL A 154 7.04 8.12 10.67
C VAL A 154 7.97 9.28 11.01
N PRO A 155 8.07 10.32 10.16
CA PRO A 155 8.79 11.53 10.51
C PRO A 155 7.99 12.32 11.57
N ILE A 156 8.66 13.21 12.31
CA ILE A 156 7.91 14.22 13.07
C ILE A 156 7.04 15.05 12.12
N VAL A 157 5.89 15.51 12.61
CA VAL A 157 4.88 16.20 11.78
C VAL A 157 5.50 17.37 11.00
N ASN A 158 6.35 18.17 11.63
CA ASN A 158 7.01 19.30 10.97
C ASN A 158 7.83 18.86 9.75
N LEU A 159 8.54 17.73 9.85
CA LEU A 159 9.34 17.21 8.74
C LEU A 159 8.44 16.65 7.63
N GLU A 160 7.32 16.00 7.98
CA GLU A 160 6.34 15.54 6.98
C GLU A 160 5.78 16.71 6.15
N TRP A 161 5.48 17.83 6.80
CA TRP A 161 4.98 19.04 6.15
C TRP A 161 6.04 19.67 5.24
N ILE A 162 7.27 19.81 5.72
CA ILE A 162 8.39 20.32 4.94
C ILE A 162 8.59 19.46 3.68
N GLN A 163 8.58 18.14 3.82
CA GLN A 163 8.73 17.21 2.70
C GLN A 163 7.59 17.31 1.67
N LYS A 164 6.34 17.41 2.15
CA LYS A 164 5.17 17.59 1.27
C LYS A 164 5.24 18.90 0.50
N LEU A 165 5.54 20.00 1.18
CA LEU A 165 5.68 21.32 0.55
C LEU A 165 6.75 21.30 -0.53
N ILE A 166 7.96 20.82 -0.21
CA ILE A 166 9.06 20.73 -1.19
C ILE A 166 8.61 19.91 -2.40
N ARG A 167 8.07 18.71 -2.21
CA ARG A 167 7.65 17.84 -3.32
C ARG A 167 6.61 18.50 -4.23
N ASP A 168 5.65 19.22 -3.65
CA ASP A 168 4.53 19.76 -4.40
C ASP A 168 4.86 21.14 -5.04
N THR A 169 5.95 21.81 -4.63
CA THR A 169 6.41 23.10 -5.21
C THR A 169 7.69 23.03 -6.04
N SER A 170 8.33 21.85 -6.14
CA SER A 170 9.56 21.66 -6.92
C SER A 170 9.29 21.21 -8.35
#